data_AF-A0A966BCK9-F1
#
_entry.id   AF-A0A966BCK9-F1
#
_cell.length_a   1.000
_cell.length_b   1.000
_cell.length_c   1.000
_cell.angle_alpha   90.00
_cell.angle_beta   90.00
_cell.angle_gamma   90.00
#
_symmetry.space_group_name_H-M   'P 1'
#
loop_
_entity.id
_entity.type
_entity.pdbx_description
1 polymer ?
#
loop_
_entity_poly.entity_id
_entity_poly.type
_entity_poly.pdbx_seq_one_letter_code
_entity_poly.pdbx_strand_id
1 'polypeptide(L)'
;TTSSTTTSTTTTSTTTTPVRVASAGAATLSANGLLFDDGTIVQFGQSVDVVLAEAIETLGSPDSDTGFELWEFCIGTRTRFIRWGSLELIFTEEIEDSDTGVFTQWYTEGHSDPAGLVTLDGLGESATVGFLEVTFGDALVLIAAFEGDDIGLFAITNPSTGAVLNGITDGLHPEGVVTILWAGDSCTRVFT
;
A
#
# COMPACT_ATOMS: atom_id res chain seq x y z
N THR A 1 36.68 35.78 -38.12
CA THR A 1 35.45 34.97 -38.29
C THR A 1 35.63 33.70 -37.49
N THR A 2 34.95 33.57 -36.36
CA THR A 2 35.04 32.38 -35.49
C THR A 2 33.66 31.74 -35.48
N SER A 3 33.53 30.58 -36.11
CA SER A 3 32.29 29.81 -36.15
C SER A 3 32.20 28.94 -34.91
N SER A 4 31.20 29.20 -34.07
CA SER A 4 30.83 28.34 -32.93
C SER A 4 29.81 27.31 -33.42
N THR A 5 30.09 26.03 -33.22
CA THR A 5 29.21 24.93 -33.60
C THR A 5 28.40 24.51 -32.38
N THR A 6 27.08 24.74 -32.39
CA THR A 6 26.19 24.32 -31.31
C THR A 6 25.78 22.87 -31.54
N THR A 7 26.12 21.97 -30.61
CA THR A 7 25.64 20.58 -30.61
C THR A 7 24.29 20.55 -29.91
N SER A 8 23.22 20.22 -30.63
CA SER A 8 21.89 20.02 -30.06
C SER A 8 21.73 18.56 -29.62
N THR A 9 21.77 18.32 -28.32
CA THR A 9 21.40 17.03 -27.71
C THR A 9 19.89 16.85 -27.87
N THR A 10 19.47 15.84 -28.63
CA THR A 10 18.05 15.47 -28.75
C THR A 10 17.70 14.55 -27.60
N THR A 11 16.93 15.03 -26.62
CA THR A 11 16.32 14.18 -25.59
C THR A 11 15.14 13.45 -26.21
N THR A 12 15.29 12.15 -26.43
CA THR A 12 14.19 11.28 -26.83
C THR A 12 13.31 11.00 -25.61
N SER A 13 12.20 11.71 -25.44
CA SER A 13 11.16 11.33 -24.48
C SER A 13 10.47 10.06 -24.99
N THR A 14 10.83 8.91 -24.40
CA THR A 14 10.07 7.68 -24.60
C THR A 14 8.77 7.79 -23.81
N THR A 15 7.64 7.94 -24.49
CA THR A 15 6.32 7.81 -23.86
C THR A 15 6.12 6.34 -23.45
N THR A 16 6.38 6.04 -22.19
CA THR A 16 6.03 4.75 -21.60
C THR A 16 4.53 4.74 -21.32
N THR A 17 3.85 3.63 -21.66
CA THR A 17 2.42 3.50 -21.33
C THR A 17 2.31 3.21 -19.85
N PRO A 18 1.46 3.92 -19.09
CA PRO A 18 1.22 3.63 -17.69
C PRO A 18 0.85 2.15 -17.48
N VAL A 19 1.53 1.48 -16.54
CA VAL A 19 1.29 0.06 -16.26
C VAL A 19 0.52 -0.06 -14.95
N ARG A 20 -0.63 -0.74 -15.02
CA ARG A 20 -1.41 -1.18 -13.86
C ARG A 20 -1.19 -2.66 -13.61
N VAL A 21 -1.49 -3.13 -12.39
CA VAL A 21 -1.53 -4.56 -12.10
C VAL A 21 -2.95 -5.07 -12.39
N ALA A 22 -3.07 -6.04 -13.31
CA ALA A 22 -4.33 -6.23 -14.02
C ALA A 22 -5.29 -7.26 -13.39
N SER A 23 -4.85 -8.16 -12.53
CA SER A 23 -5.70 -9.23 -11.97
C SER A 23 -5.75 -9.15 -10.45
N ALA A 24 -6.94 -8.82 -9.92
CA ALA A 24 -7.23 -8.98 -8.50
C ALA A 24 -7.15 -10.47 -8.11
N GLY A 25 -6.52 -10.72 -6.97
CA GLY A 25 -6.43 -12.03 -6.35
C GLY A 25 -7.59 -12.30 -5.40
N ALA A 26 -7.37 -13.21 -4.47
CA ALA A 26 -8.35 -13.56 -3.43
C ALA A 26 -8.65 -12.40 -2.45
N ALA A 27 -7.76 -11.40 -2.36
CA ALA A 27 -7.97 -10.17 -1.60
C ALA A 27 -7.73 -8.93 -2.47
N THR A 28 -8.66 -8.00 -2.40
CA THR A 28 -8.64 -6.68 -3.04
C THR A 28 -8.38 -5.62 -1.97
N LEU A 29 -7.42 -4.74 -2.24
CA LEU A 29 -6.98 -3.69 -1.33
C LEU A 29 -7.96 -2.50 -1.34
N SER A 30 -8.28 -1.98 -0.15
CA SER A 30 -9.18 -0.83 0.01
C SER A 30 -8.66 0.14 1.06
N ALA A 31 -8.90 1.44 0.86
CA ALA A 31 -8.47 2.48 1.80
C ALA A 31 -9.12 2.36 3.20
N ASN A 32 -10.16 1.52 3.35
CA ASN A 32 -10.88 1.31 4.61
C ASN A 32 -10.82 -0.14 5.12
N GLY A 33 -9.99 -1.01 4.51
CA GLY A 33 -9.91 -2.43 4.85
C GLY A 33 -9.63 -3.32 3.64
N LEU A 34 -10.30 -4.47 3.55
CA LEU A 34 -10.13 -5.43 2.44
C LEU A 34 -11.49 -5.93 1.93
N LEU A 35 -11.49 -6.33 0.66
CA LEU A 35 -12.58 -7.04 0.00
C LEU A 35 -12.06 -8.40 -0.46
N PHE A 36 -12.70 -9.48 -0.03
CA PHE A 36 -12.41 -10.84 -0.47
C PHE A 36 -13.18 -11.20 -1.76
N ASP A 37 -12.72 -12.21 -2.48
CA ASP A 37 -13.26 -12.60 -3.79
C ASP A 37 -14.67 -13.22 -3.73
N ASP A 38 -15.08 -13.69 -2.56
CA ASP A 38 -16.44 -14.12 -2.23
C ASP A 38 -17.43 -12.94 -2.04
N GLY A 39 -16.92 -11.70 -2.03
CA GLY A 39 -17.67 -10.47 -1.80
C GLY A 39 -17.69 -9.99 -0.35
N THR A 40 -17.04 -10.70 0.57
CA THR A 40 -16.95 -10.33 1.98
C THR A 40 -16.08 -9.09 2.16
N ILE A 41 -16.53 -8.15 2.98
CA ILE A 41 -15.80 -6.91 3.26
C ILE A 41 -15.43 -6.90 4.73
N VAL A 42 -14.13 -6.74 4.99
CA VAL A 42 -13.59 -6.46 6.33
C VAL A 42 -13.09 -5.02 6.38
N GLN A 43 -13.57 -4.27 7.36
CA GLN A 43 -13.33 -2.84 7.55
C GLN A 43 -12.49 -2.59 8.78
N PHE A 44 -11.77 -1.47 8.76
CA PHE A 44 -11.09 -1.00 9.96
C PHE A 44 -12.08 -0.78 11.11
N GLY A 45 -11.64 -1.13 12.32
CA GLY A 45 -12.46 -1.13 13.54
C GLY A 45 -13.24 -2.41 13.80
N GLN A 46 -13.27 -3.38 12.88
CA GLN A 46 -13.86 -4.70 13.16
C GLN A 46 -12.96 -5.53 14.07
N SER A 47 -13.55 -6.44 14.85
CA SER A 47 -12.81 -7.28 15.78
C SER A 47 -11.84 -8.23 15.08
N VAL A 48 -10.73 -8.52 15.75
CA VAL A 48 -9.72 -9.50 15.29
C VAL A 48 -10.38 -10.81 14.88
N ASP A 49 -11.24 -11.37 15.73
CA ASP A 49 -11.85 -12.68 15.50
C ASP A 49 -12.67 -12.72 14.21
N VAL A 50 -13.42 -11.66 13.91
CA VAL A 50 -14.22 -11.59 12.68
C VAL A 50 -13.30 -11.51 11.48
N VAL A 51 -12.37 -10.55 11.47
CA VAL A 51 -11.51 -10.32 10.31
C VAL A 51 -10.58 -11.52 10.06
N LEU A 52 -10.04 -12.13 11.11
CA LEU A 52 -9.14 -13.26 11.00
C LEU A 52 -9.87 -14.52 10.53
N ALA A 53 -11.13 -14.75 10.94
CA ALA A 53 -11.92 -15.86 10.45
C ALA A 53 -12.13 -15.76 8.93
N GLU A 54 -12.57 -14.60 8.44
CA GLU A 54 -12.79 -14.37 7.00
C GLU A 54 -11.48 -14.47 6.19
N ALA A 55 -10.39 -13.91 6.73
CA ALA A 55 -9.07 -13.98 6.10
C ALA A 55 -8.55 -15.42 6.01
N ILE A 56 -8.72 -16.24 7.06
CA ILE A 56 -8.30 -17.65 7.04
C ILE A 56 -9.17 -18.49 6.10
N GLU A 57 -10.48 -18.22 6.04
CA GLU A 57 -11.38 -18.91 5.11
C GLU A 57 -10.99 -18.66 3.66
N THR A 58 -10.62 -17.42 3.33
CA THR A 58 -10.29 -17.02 1.95
C THR A 58 -8.83 -17.29 1.56
N LEU A 59 -7.89 -16.91 2.42
CA LEU A 59 -6.44 -16.92 2.13
C LEU A 59 -5.74 -18.18 2.67
N GLY A 60 -6.41 -18.98 3.50
CA GLY A 60 -5.81 -20.10 4.21
C GLY A 60 -5.02 -19.67 5.44
N SER A 61 -4.18 -20.57 5.96
CA SER A 61 -3.36 -20.30 7.14
C SER A 61 -2.32 -19.20 6.88
N PRO A 62 -2.09 -18.27 7.83
CA PRO A 62 -1.05 -17.26 7.70
C PRO A 62 0.35 -17.88 7.76
N ASP A 63 1.30 -17.22 7.12
CA ASP A 63 2.72 -17.58 7.16
C ASP A 63 3.35 -17.23 8.51
N SER A 64 2.88 -16.15 9.13
CA SER A 64 3.33 -15.71 10.45
C SER A 64 2.25 -14.95 11.21
N ASP A 65 2.34 -15.04 12.53
CA ASP A 65 1.47 -14.34 13.47
C ASP A 65 2.29 -14.03 14.72
N THR A 66 2.45 -12.75 15.04
CA THR A 66 3.26 -12.31 16.18
C THR A 66 2.54 -12.49 17.51
N GLY A 67 1.21 -12.66 17.50
CA GLY A 67 0.40 -12.36 18.67
C GLY A 67 0.46 -10.87 19.03
N PHE A 68 -0.23 -10.48 20.10
CA PHE A 68 -0.20 -9.10 20.60
C PHE A 68 1.07 -8.83 21.39
N GLU A 69 1.87 -7.88 20.94
CA GLU A 69 3.11 -7.44 21.59
C GLU A 69 3.20 -5.90 21.60
N LEU A 70 4.15 -5.34 22.35
CA LEU A 70 4.40 -3.90 22.34
C LEU A 70 5.29 -3.53 21.14
N TRP A 71 4.86 -2.52 20.38
CA TRP A 71 5.61 -2.02 19.22
C TRP A 71 5.71 -0.50 19.27
N GLU A 72 6.92 0.03 19.40
CA GLU A 72 7.15 1.48 19.62
C GLU A 72 6.75 2.37 18.43
N PHE A 73 6.62 1.78 17.24
CA PHE A 73 6.21 2.49 16.02
C PHE A 73 4.70 2.41 15.74
N CYS A 74 3.93 1.77 16.63
CA CYS A 74 2.48 1.62 16.53
C CYS A 74 1.73 2.35 17.64
N ILE A 75 0.54 2.80 17.30
CA ILE A 75 -0.50 3.31 18.17
C ILE A 75 -1.21 2.12 18.84
N GLY A 76 -1.67 2.33 20.07
CA GLY A 76 -2.32 1.33 20.90
C GLY A 76 -1.40 0.84 22.01
N THR A 77 -1.95 -0.01 22.88
CA THR A 77 -1.21 -0.63 23.98
C THR A 77 -0.42 -1.83 23.47
N ARG A 78 -1.01 -2.64 22.58
CA ARG A 78 -0.37 -3.78 21.93
C ARG A 78 -0.80 -3.87 20.47
N THR A 79 0.04 -4.47 19.64
CA THR A 79 -0.19 -4.67 18.21
C THR A 79 0.14 -6.10 17.83
N ARG A 80 -0.65 -6.66 16.91
CA ARG A 80 -0.46 -7.99 16.32
C ARG A 80 -0.35 -7.86 14.81
N PHE A 81 0.68 -8.50 14.25
CA PHE A 81 0.91 -8.59 12.81
C PHE A 81 0.65 -10.02 12.36
N ILE A 82 -0.19 -10.17 11.33
CA ILE A 82 -0.51 -11.46 10.73
C ILE A 82 -0.25 -11.36 9.23
N ARG A 83 0.53 -12.30 8.68
CA ARG A 83 1.07 -12.20 7.32
C ARG A 83 0.68 -13.36 6.42
N TRP A 84 0.38 -13.05 5.17
CA TRP A 84 0.21 -13.94 4.02
C TRP A 84 1.04 -13.39 2.86
N GLY A 85 2.21 -13.97 2.59
CA GLY A 85 3.16 -13.52 1.59
C GLY A 85 3.54 -12.05 1.79
N SER A 86 3.22 -11.21 0.82
CA SER A 86 3.28 -9.75 0.80
C SER A 86 2.20 -9.05 1.60
N LEU A 87 1.03 -9.64 1.86
CA LEU A 87 -0.04 -9.02 2.65
C LEU A 87 0.22 -9.17 4.15
N GLU A 88 0.18 -8.08 4.88
CA GLU A 88 0.20 -8.04 6.34
C GLU A 88 -1.04 -7.32 6.87
N LEU A 89 -1.75 -7.95 7.81
CA LEU A 89 -2.85 -7.36 8.56
C LEU A 89 -2.38 -6.97 9.95
N ILE A 90 -2.83 -5.82 10.39
CA ILE A 90 -2.42 -5.20 11.64
C ILE A 90 -3.65 -5.00 12.50
N PHE A 91 -3.53 -5.48 13.73
CA PHE A 91 -4.54 -5.36 14.74
C PHE A 91 -3.98 -4.63 15.95
N THR A 92 -4.73 -3.72 16.53
CA THR A 92 -4.35 -3.01 17.76
C THR A 92 -5.31 -3.28 18.89
N GLU A 93 -4.76 -3.33 20.11
CA GLU A 93 -5.48 -3.39 21.37
C GLU A 93 -5.19 -2.13 22.18
N GLU A 94 -6.24 -1.43 22.59
CA GLU A 94 -6.13 -0.23 23.42
C GLU A 94 -5.94 -0.55 24.91
N ILE A 95 -6.36 -1.74 25.34
CA ILE A 95 -6.29 -2.22 26.72
C ILE A 95 -5.52 -3.54 26.71
N GLU A 96 -4.46 -3.63 27.50
CA GLU A 96 -3.67 -4.85 27.63
C GLU A 96 -4.53 -6.04 28.09
N ASP A 97 -4.42 -7.17 27.37
CA ASP A 97 -5.13 -8.43 27.66
C ASP A 97 -6.66 -8.27 27.69
N SER A 98 -7.23 -7.35 26.90
CA SER A 98 -8.69 -7.19 26.84
C SER A 98 -9.38 -8.19 25.92
N ASP A 99 -8.63 -8.86 25.03
CA ASP A 99 -9.16 -9.68 23.93
C ASP A 99 -10.10 -8.89 23.00
N THR A 100 -9.97 -7.56 22.96
CA THR A 100 -10.84 -6.68 22.15
C THR A 100 -10.09 -5.97 21.02
N GLY A 101 -9.03 -6.60 20.50
CA GLY A 101 -8.28 -6.03 19.40
C GLY A 101 -9.13 -5.81 18.15
N VAL A 102 -8.77 -4.80 17.36
CA VAL A 102 -9.48 -4.45 16.12
C VAL A 102 -8.52 -4.32 14.95
N PHE A 103 -9.01 -4.61 13.75
CA PHE A 103 -8.28 -4.43 12.50
C PHE A 103 -8.12 -2.94 12.21
N THR A 104 -6.89 -2.47 11.99
CA THR A 104 -6.62 -1.03 11.89
C THR A 104 -5.81 -0.63 10.67
N GLN A 105 -5.08 -1.56 10.10
CA GLN A 105 -4.24 -1.29 8.95
C GLN A 105 -3.95 -2.59 8.18
N TRP A 106 -3.76 -2.47 6.88
CA TRP A 106 -3.09 -3.48 6.08
C TRP A 106 -1.87 -2.86 5.40
N TYR A 107 -0.89 -3.70 5.09
CA TYR A 107 0.38 -3.30 4.50
C TYR A 107 0.81 -4.34 3.46
N THR A 108 1.41 -3.91 2.36
CA THR A 108 1.99 -4.80 1.35
C THR A 108 3.44 -4.45 1.06
N GLU A 109 4.31 -5.47 1.07
CA GLU A 109 5.72 -5.35 0.71
C GLU A 109 6.29 -6.67 0.20
N GLY A 110 7.28 -6.58 -0.69
CA GLY A 110 8.21 -7.67 -0.96
C GLY A 110 7.84 -8.56 -2.14
N HIS A 111 6.88 -8.14 -2.97
CA HIS A 111 6.51 -8.73 -4.25
C HIS A 111 6.66 -10.26 -4.36
N SER A 112 5.78 -11.01 -3.70
CA SER A 112 5.27 -12.31 -4.18
C SER A 112 4.28 -12.90 -3.15
N ASP A 113 3.06 -13.13 -3.63
CA ASP A 113 1.91 -13.75 -2.96
C ASP A 113 1.20 -13.00 -1.81
N PRO A 114 -0.12 -13.17 -1.57
CA PRO A 114 -1.06 -13.68 -2.55
C PRO A 114 -1.00 -12.83 -3.82
N ALA A 115 -0.92 -13.49 -4.97
CA ALA A 115 -0.87 -12.80 -6.25
C ALA A 115 -2.12 -11.93 -6.41
N GLY A 116 -1.95 -10.72 -6.96
CA GLY A 116 -3.09 -9.86 -7.28
C GLY A 116 -3.62 -9.00 -6.12
N LEU A 117 -2.77 -8.66 -5.14
CA LEU A 117 -3.07 -7.59 -4.17
C LEU A 117 -3.11 -6.23 -4.88
N VAL A 118 -4.30 -5.89 -5.37
CA VAL A 118 -4.56 -4.64 -6.07
C VAL A 118 -5.82 -3.99 -5.55
N THR A 119 -5.91 -2.68 -5.67
CA THR A 119 -7.17 -1.96 -5.48
C THR A 119 -8.11 -2.20 -6.66
N LEU A 120 -9.39 -1.82 -6.49
CA LEU A 120 -10.37 -1.86 -7.59
C LEU A 120 -9.94 -1.04 -8.82
N ASP A 121 -9.15 0.01 -8.63
CA ASP A 121 -8.59 0.84 -9.70
C ASP A 121 -7.37 0.18 -10.40
N GLY A 122 -6.89 -0.95 -9.88
CA GLY A 122 -5.72 -1.68 -10.38
C GLY A 122 -4.38 -1.19 -9.83
N LEU A 123 -4.39 -0.44 -8.72
CA LEU A 123 -3.19 -0.04 -7.99
C LEU A 123 -2.70 -1.21 -7.13
N GLY A 124 -1.48 -1.66 -7.36
CA GLY A 124 -0.76 -2.56 -6.47
C GLY A 124 0.74 -2.33 -6.62
N GLU A 125 1.55 -3.12 -5.93
CA GLU A 125 3.00 -3.13 -6.16
C GLU A 125 3.32 -3.38 -7.64
N SER A 126 4.38 -2.76 -8.16
CA SER A 126 4.74 -2.69 -9.58
C SER A 126 3.86 -1.82 -10.48
N ALA A 127 2.80 -1.19 -9.96
CA ALA A 127 2.13 -0.12 -10.70
C ALA A 127 3.08 1.07 -10.89
N THR A 128 3.07 1.71 -12.06
CA THR A 128 4.02 2.79 -12.33
C THR A 128 3.54 4.14 -11.77
N VAL A 129 4.46 5.06 -11.49
CA VAL A 129 4.14 6.46 -11.15
C VAL A 129 3.28 7.10 -12.23
N GLY A 130 3.58 6.86 -13.51
CA GLY A 130 2.73 7.36 -14.60
C GLY A 130 1.30 6.82 -14.57
N PHE A 131 1.07 5.63 -14.00
CA PHE A 131 -0.29 5.13 -13.74
C PHE A 131 -0.94 5.87 -12.57
N LEU A 132 -0.20 6.15 -11.50
CA LEU A 132 -0.73 6.94 -10.39
C LEU A 132 -1.19 8.33 -10.85
N GLU A 133 -0.33 9.02 -11.60
CA GLU A 133 -0.60 10.38 -12.09
C GLU A 133 -1.84 10.44 -12.99
N VAL A 134 -1.98 9.48 -13.91
CA VAL A 134 -3.10 9.44 -14.86
C VAL A 134 -4.41 9.01 -14.19
N THR A 135 -4.37 8.03 -13.28
CA THR A 135 -5.56 7.46 -12.65
C THR A 135 -6.11 8.36 -11.54
N PHE A 136 -5.23 8.92 -10.70
CA PHE A 136 -5.65 9.62 -9.48
C PHE A 136 -5.57 11.14 -9.60
N GLY A 137 -4.77 11.70 -10.51
CA GLY A 137 -4.72 13.14 -10.79
C GLY A 137 -4.59 13.98 -9.51
N ASP A 138 -5.51 14.92 -9.30
CA ASP A 138 -5.52 15.82 -8.14
C ASP A 138 -5.67 15.11 -6.77
N ALA A 139 -6.10 13.85 -6.74
CA ALA A 139 -6.18 13.07 -5.52
C ALA A 139 -4.81 12.53 -5.07
N LEU A 140 -3.81 12.53 -5.96
CA LEU A 140 -2.46 12.07 -5.70
C LEU A 140 -1.59 13.22 -5.18
N VAL A 141 -0.88 12.94 -4.08
CA VAL A 141 0.29 13.68 -3.66
C VAL A 141 1.48 12.73 -3.74
N LEU A 142 2.50 13.07 -4.53
CA LEU A 142 3.76 12.33 -4.64
C LEU A 142 4.91 13.30 -4.39
N ILE A 143 5.77 12.97 -3.43
CA ILE A 143 6.93 13.78 -3.02
C ILE A 143 8.16 12.90 -2.86
N ALA A 144 9.34 13.49 -2.91
CA ALA A 144 10.57 12.80 -2.51
C ALA A 144 10.49 12.39 -1.04
N ALA A 145 10.80 11.14 -0.74
CA ALA A 145 10.83 10.62 0.62
C ALA A 145 11.85 11.37 1.49
N PHE A 146 12.99 11.74 0.90
CA PHE A 146 13.98 12.66 1.46
C PHE A 146 14.35 13.74 0.46
N GLU A 147 14.78 14.90 0.96
CA GLU A 147 15.24 16.00 0.09
C GLU A 147 16.45 15.54 -0.75
N GLY A 148 16.28 15.56 -2.07
CA GLY A 148 17.31 15.17 -3.03
C GLY A 148 17.39 13.67 -3.32
N ASP A 149 16.49 12.85 -2.75
CA ASP A 149 16.32 11.44 -3.11
C ASP A 149 15.28 11.27 -4.22
N ASP A 150 15.37 10.15 -4.91
CA ASP A 150 14.49 9.75 -6.01
C ASP A 150 13.39 8.77 -5.54
N ILE A 151 13.52 8.19 -4.35
CA ILE A 151 12.45 7.40 -3.73
C ILE A 151 11.24 8.31 -3.49
N GLY A 152 10.07 7.88 -3.94
CA GLY A 152 8.83 8.62 -3.77
C GLY A 152 8.03 8.13 -2.58
N LEU A 153 7.43 9.06 -1.84
CA LEU A 153 6.35 8.81 -0.88
C LEU A 153 5.07 9.40 -1.46
N PHE A 154 4.01 8.60 -1.53
CA PHE A 154 2.73 9.08 -2.03
C PHE A 154 1.56 8.82 -1.09
N ALA A 155 0.54 9.66 -1.25
CA ALA A 155 -0.78 9.51 -0.67
C ALA A 155 -1.84 9.76 -1.75
N ILE A 156 -2.86 8.92 -1.79
CA ILE A 156 -4.04 9.07 -2.63
C ILE A 156 -5.25 9.25 -1.72
N THR A 157 -5.86 10.43 -1.76
CA THR A 157 -7.01 10.75 -0.90
C THR A 157 -8.30 10.66 -1.69
N ASN A 158 -9.22 9.78 -1.29
CA ASN A 158 -10.54 9.72 -1.90
C ASN A 158 -11.32 11.01 -1.58
N PRO A 159 -11.72 11.82 -2.57
CA PRO A 159 -12.34 13.13 -2.32
C PRO A 159 -13.75 13.03 -1.71
N SER A 160 -14.41 11.88 -1.81
CA SER A 160 -15.76 11.67 -1.29
C SER A 160 -15.77 11.17 0.15
N THR A 161 -14.78 10.35 0.52
CA THR A 161 -14.74 9.68 1.83
C THR A 161 -13.63 10.19 2.75
N GLY A 162 -12.60 10.84 2.19
CA GLY A 162 -11.39 11.22 2.92
C GLY A 162 -10.46 10.05 3.24
N ALA A 163 -10.80 8.82 2.83
CA ALA A 163 -9.95 7.65 3.04
C ALA A 163 -8.67 7.75 2.21
N VAL A 164 -7.55 7.27 2.76
CA VAL A 164 -6.22 7.46 2.18
C VAL A 164 -5.55 6.11 1.90
N LEU A 165 -5.01 5.95 0.71
CA LEU A 165 -4.00 4.95 0.39
C LEU A 165 -2.64 5.63 0.41
N ASN A 166 -1.65 4.99 1.02
CA ASN A 166 -0.29 5.48 1.05
C ASN A 166 0.64 4.44 0.42
N GLY A 167 1.78 4.88 -0.09
CA GLY A 167 2.77 3.97 -0.63
C GLY A 167 4.12 4.60 -0.88
N ILE A 168 5.07 3.75 -1.24
CA ILE A 168 6.43 4.15 -1.63
C ILE A 168 6.67 3.72 -3.07
N THR A 169 7.37 4.55 -3.83
CA THR A 169 7.86 4.24 -5.18
C THR A 169 9.39 4.25 -5.19
N ASP A 170 9.99 3.45 -6.08
CA ASP A 170 11.45 3.43 -6.27
C ASP A 170 12.01 4.60 -7.10
N GLY A 171 11.12 5.49 -7.56
CA GLY A 171 11.43 6.66 -8.37
C GLY A 171 10.29 7.68 -8.35
N LEU A 172 10.58 8.94 -8.68
CA LEU A 172 9.56 10.01 -8.84
C LEU A 172 9.07 10.20 -10.28
N HIS A 173 9.80 9.65 -11.22
CA HIS A 173 9.53 9.70 -12.66
C HIS A 173 8.53 8.62 -13.09
N PRO A 174 7.87 8.80 -14.26
CA PRO A 174 6.74 7.97 -14.69
C PRO A 174 6.99 6.46 -14.78
N GLU A 175 8.24 6.04 -14.96
CA GLU A 175 8.71 4.66 -15.00
C GLU A 175 9.00 4.04 -13.63
N GLY A 176 9.15 4.85 -12.58
CA GLY A 176 9.27 4.37 -11.21
C GLY A 176 8.03 3.57 -10.84
N VAL A 177 8.18 2.60 -9.95
CA VAL A 177 7.12 1.66 -9.58
C VAL A 177 6.85 1.69 -8.09
N VAL A 178 5.59 1.41 -7.74
CA VAL A 178 5.16 1.20 -6.37
C VAL A 178 5.84 -0.04 -5.81
N THR A 179 6.55 0.10 -4.69
CA THR A 179 7.23 -1.00 -4.00
C THR A 179 6.53 -1.40 -2.72
N ILE A 180 5.79 -0.47 -2.11
CA ILE A 180 5.05 -0.65 -0.86
C ILE A 180 3.71 0.06 -0.97
N LEU A 181 2.65 -0.53 -0.42
CA LEU A 181 1.32 0.08 -0.34
C LEU A 181 0.66 -0.24 1.01
N TRP A 182 -0.06 0.72 1.59
CA TRP A 182 -0.82 0.51 2.83
C TRP A 182 -2.02 1.42 2.97
N ALA A 183 -2.94 1.04 3.84
CA ALA A 183 -4.02 1.89 4.33
C ALA A 183 -4.24 1.65 5.82
N GLY A 184 -4.69 2.69 6.53
CA GLY A 184 -4.67 2.74 7.99
C GLY A 184 -3.40 3.41 8.52
N ASP A 185 -3.48 3.94 9.72
CA ASP A 185 -2.46 4.80 10.35
C ASP A 185 -2.01 4.30 11.73
N SER A 186 -2.40 3.09 12.11
CA SER A 186 -2.03 2.51 13.40
C SER A 186 -0.54 2.29 13.59
N CYS A 187 0.22 2.07 12.53
CA CYS A 187 1.66 1.86 12.57
C CYS A 187 2.34 2.73 11.53
N THR A 188 3.44 3.37 11.93
CA THR A 188 4.30 4.10 11.00
C THR A 188 4.92 3.10 10.02
N ARG A 189 4.83 3.39 8.72
CA ARG A 189 5.38 2.54 7.64
C ARG A 189 6.43 3.23 6.79
N VAL A 190 6.71 4.48 7.13
CA VAL A 190 7.76 5.25 6.48
C VAL A 190 9.02 5.10 7.32
N PHE A 191 10.09 4.61 6.70
CA PHE A 191 11.43 4.51 7.30
C PHE A 191 11.55 3.63 8.56
N THR A 192 10.78 2.53 8.61
CA THR A 192 10.91 1.47 9.65
C THR A 192 11.92 0.41 9.27
#